data_AF-A0A0C9XE75-F1
#
_entry.id   AF-A0A0C9XE75-F1
#
_cell.length_a   1.000
_cell.length_b   1.000
_cell.length_c   1.000
_cell.angle_alpha   90.00
_cell.angle_beta   90.00
_cell.angle_gamma   90.00
#
_symmetry.space_group_name_H-M   'P 1'
#
loop_
_entity.id
_entity.type
_entity.pdbx_description
1 polymer ?
#
loop_
_entity_poly.entity_id
_entity_poly.type
_entity_poly.pdbx_seq_one_letter_code
_entity_poly.pdbx_strand_id
1 'polypeptide(L)'
;SASLEDPVAKLSPLALERLRNPPRQPLRIDNPGHRHSISMYLATEHSSKDAYKKIQRSTSQNFPGARGVDNILSYHNVENLIASLTGVKKVQHDMCPNSCAAFTGLFSDCEHVCGASHWNEEVLQGTNGQSRLPAKKFTTIPLGPQIQALYRDPDQA
;
A
#
# COMPACT_ATOMS: atom_id res chain seq x y z
N SER A 1 0.65 -17.99 21.36
CA SER A 1 1.69 -18.31 20.37
C SER A 1 1.67 -17.25 19.28
N ALA A 2 2.82 -16.87 18.72
CA ALA A 2 2.85 -15.98 17.55
C ALA A 2 2.47 -16.77 16.29
N SER A 3 1.60 -16.23 15.45
CA SER A 3 1.09 -16.86 14.23
C SER A 3 1.03 -15.83 13.10
N LEU A 4 1.33 -16.25 11.87
CA LEU A 4 1.24 -15.37 10.70
C LEU A 4 -0.23 -15.07 10.34
N GLU A 5 -1.13 -15.95 10.75
CA GLU A 5 -2.56 -15.92 10.51
C GLU A 5 -3.30 -15.04 11.54
N ASP A 6 -2.57 -14.40 12.46
CA ASP A 6 -3.13 -13.48 13.43
C ASP A 6 -3.86 -12.33 12.70
N PRO A 7 -5.18 -12.15 12.88
CA PRO A 7 -5.94 -11.07 12.24
C PRO A 7 -5.39 -9.68 12.60
N VAL A 8 -4.72 -9.56 13.75
CA VAL A 8 -4.04 -8.35 14.19
C VAL A 8 -2.93 -7.95 13.22
N ALA A 9 -2.28 -8.90 12.52
CA ALA A 9 -1.22 -8.61 11.56
C ALA A 9 -1.74 -7.92 10.28
N LYS A 10 -3.06 -7.98 9.99
CA LYS A 10 -3.71 -7.40 8.80
C LYS A 10 -2.99 -7.70 7.48
N LEU A 11 -2.32 -8.86 7.39
CA LEU A 11 -1.70 -9.32 6.15
C LEU A 11 -2.78 -9.83 5.20
N SER A 12 -2.75 -9.37 3.94
CA SER A 12 -3.68 -9.89 2.94
C SER A 12 -3.40 -11.38 2.64
N PRO A 13 -4.40 -12.15 2.17
CA PRO A 13 -4.17 -13.56 1.80
C PRO A 13 -3.01 -13.74 0.83
N LEU A 14 -2.88 -12.85 -0.15
CA LEU A 14 -1.76 -12.84 -1.10
C LEU A 14 -0.41 -12.51 -0.43
N ALA A 15 -0.40 -11.67 0.61
CA ALA A 15 0.83 -11.41 1.37
C ALA A 15 1.25 -12.64 2.19
N LEU A 16 0.30 -13.33 2.82
CA LEU A 16 0.56 -14.58 3.56
C LEU A 16 1.04 -15.71 2.65
N GLU A 17 0.38 -15.88 1.50
CA GLU A 17 0.79 -16.85 0.50
C GLU A 17 2.24 -16.63 0.06
N ARG A 18 2.61 -15.38 -0.24
CA ARG A 18 3.98 -15.04 -0.63
C ARG A 18 4.97 -15.25 0.50
N LEU A 19 4.60 -14.97 1.74
CA LEU A 19 5.44 -15.25 2.91
C LEU A 19 5.78 -16.74 3.02
N ARG A 20 4.80 -17.62 2.74
CA ARG A 20 5.00 -19.08 2.75
C ARG A 20 5.70 -19.59 1.48
N ASN A 21 5.42 -18.97 0.34
CA ASN A 21 5.91 -19.35 -0.98
C ASN A 21 6.62 -18.15 -1.64
N PRO A 22 7.88 -17.86 -1.23
CA PRO A 22 8.61 -16.72 -1.77
C PRO A 22 8.77 -16.86 -3.28
N PRO A 23 8.53 -15.78 -4.07
CA PRO A 23 8.80 -15.82 -5.49
C PRO A 23 10.31 -16.03 -5.71
N ARG A 24 10.67 -16.89 -6.68
CA ARG A 24 12.07 -17.27 -6.96
C ARG A 24 12.57 -16.80 -8.33
N GLN A 25 11.69 -16.21 -9.12
CA GLN A 25 12.03 -15.78 -10.46
C GLN A 25 12.56 -14.34 -10.43
N PRO A 26 13.63 -14.03 -11.18
CA PRO A 26 14.09 -12.67 -11.39
C PRO A 26 12.96 -11.82 -11.93
N LEU A 27 12.90 -10.58 -11.45
CA LEU A 27 11.79 -9.72 -11.76
C LEU A 27 12.09 -8.89 -13.01
N ARG A 28 11.26 -9.03 -14.04
CA ARG A 28 11.38 -8.26 -15.29
C ARG A 28 10.16 -7.39 -15.54
N ILE A 29 10.40 -6.12 -15.85
CA ILE A 29 9.36 -5.18 -16.28
C ILE A 29 9.48 -5.09 -17.80
N ASP A 30 8.91 -6.05 -18.53
CA ASP A 30 9.08 -6.10 -19.99
C ASP A 30 8.01 -5.29 -20.75
N ASN A 31 6.85 -5.07 -20.12
CA ASN A 31 5.77 -4.33 -20.74
C ASN A 31 6.07 -2.81 -20.75
N PRO A 32 6.10 -2.15 -21.91
CA PRO A 32 6.40 -0.72 -22.01
C PRO A 32 5.36 0.18 -21.35
N GLY A 33 4.09 -0.24 -21.30
CA GLY A 33 3.04 0.45 -20.55
C GLY A 33 3.28 0.40 -19.04
N HIS A 34 3.73 -0.74 -18.52
CA HIS A 34 4.11 -0.86 -17.10
C HIS A 34 5.32 0.01 -16.78
N ARG A 35 6.36 0.02 -17.64
CA ARG A 35 7.51 0.92 -17.50
C ARG A 35 7.07 2.37 -17.45
N HIS A 36 6.25 2.79 -18.41
CA HIS A 36 5.72 4.15 -18.46
C HIS A 36 4.91 4.49 -17.20
N SER A 37 4.07 3.57 -16.74
CA SER A 37 3.28 3.74 -15.51
C SER A 37 4.17 3.97 -14.28
N ILE A 38 5.25 3.20 -14.14
CA ILE A 38 6.22 3.37 -13.04
C ILE A 38 6.95 4.71 -13.16
N SER A 39 7.42 5.06 -14.36
CA SER A 39 8.07 6.36 -14.61
C SER A 39 7.15 7.53 -14.27
N MET A 40 5.88 7.46 -14.69
CA MET A 40 4.86 8.47 -14.34
C MET A 40 4.66 8.54 -12.82
N TYR A 41 4.49 7.39 -12.17
CA TYR A 41 4.28 7.33 -10.72
C TYR A 41 5.41 8.03 -9.96
N LEU A 42 6.66 7.70 -10.28
CA LEU A 42 7.86 8.30 -9.69
C LEU A 42 7.97 9.80 -10.01
N ALA A 43 7.71 10.20 -11.26
CA ALA A 43 7.71 11.62 -11.64
C ALA A 43 6.62 12.43 -10.92
N THR A 44 5.56 11.76 -10.46
CA THR A 44 4.44 12.37 -9.71
C THR A 44 4.52 12.16 -8.20
N GLU A 45 5.69 11.78 -7.63
CA GLU A 45 5.84 11.43 -6.21
C GLU A 45 5.28 12.51 -5.25
N HIS A 46 5.50 13.79 -5.55
CA HIS A 46 5.01 14.92 -4.75
C HIS A 46 3.70 15.52 -5.28
N SER A 47 3.10 14.90 -6.28
CA SER A 47 1.85 15.34 -6.88
C SER A 47 0.67 14.52 -6.35
N SER A 48 -0.54 15.01 -6.60
CA SER A 48 -1.74 14.26 -6.24
C SER A 48 -1.92 13.04 -7.15
N LYS A 49 -2.63 12.02 -6.65
CA LYS A 49 -3.13 10.89 -7.46
C LYS A 49 -3.91 11.35 -8.71
N ASP A 50 -4.51 12.54 -8.65
CA ASP A 50 -5.24 13.14 -9.76
C ASP A 50 -4.29 13.59 -10.89
N ALA A 51 -3.09 14.08 -10.57
CA ALA A 51 -2.07 14.42 -11.56
C ALA A 51 -1.67 13.19 -12.39
N TYR A 52 -1.41 12.04 -11.74
CA TYR A 52 -1.14 10.78 -12.43
C TYR A 52 -2.27 10.41 -13.40
N LYS A 53 -3.53 10.48 -12.95
CA LYS A 53 -4.70 10.14 -13.78
C LYS A 53 -4.85 11.06 -14.99
N LYS A 54 -4.58 12.36 -14.81
CA LYS A 54 -4.61 13.35 -15.89
C LYS A 54 -3.56 13.05 -16.95
N ILE A 55 -2.34 12.72 -16.54
CA ILE A 55 -1.26 12.33 -17.46
C ILE A 55 -1.64 11.02 -18.17
N GLN A 56 -2.11 10.00 -17.44
CA GLN A 56 -2.57 8.73 -18.03
C GLN A 56 -3.60 8.97 -19.13
N ARG A 57 -4.63 9.79 -18.85
CA ARG A 57 -5.68 10.13 -19.81
C ARG A 57 -5.12 10.86 -21.02
N SER A 58 -4.27 11.85 -20.80
CA SER A 58 -3.61 12.61 -21.87
C SER A 58 -2.77 11.71 -22.77
N THR A 59 -1.99 10.78 -22.18
CA THR A 59 -1.20 9.80 -22.93
C THR A 59 -2.09 8.92 -23.80
N SER A 60 -3.14 8.35 -23.23
CA SER A 60 -4.07 7.49 -24.00
C SER A 60 -4.80 8.22 -25.12
N GLN A 61 -5.13 9.50 -24.92
CA GLN A 61 -5.84 10.30 -25.92
C GLN A 61 -4.95 10.74 -27.08
N ASN A 62 -3.70 11.13 -26.80
CA ASN A 62 -2.83 11.74 -27.81
C ASN A 62 -1.92 10.74 -28.52
N PHE A 63 -1.71 9.54 -27.94
CA PHE A 63 -0.85 8.51 -28.53
C PHE A 63 -1.58 7.17 -28.74
N PRO A 64 -2.78 7.16 -29.35
CA PRO A 64 -3.48 5.91 -29.61
C PRO A 64 -2.62 5.00 -30.51
N GLY A 65 -2.54 3.71 -30.16
CA GLY A 65 -1.73 2.71 -30.88
C GLY A 65 -0.22 2.77 -30.62
N ALA A 66 0.28 3.73 -29.82
CA ALA A 66 1.67 3.71 -29.41
C ALA A 66 1.94 2.49 -28.49
N ARG A 67 3.15 1.93 -28.61
CA ARG A 67 3.52 0.67 -27.96
C ARG A 67 3.34 0.77 -26.44
N GLY A 68 2.42 -0.03 -25.90
CA GLY A 68 2.18 -0.13 -24.46
C GLY A 68 1.13 0.81 -23.89
N VAL A 69 0.53 1.70 -24.70
CA VAL A 69 -0.50 2.64 -24.22
C VAL A 69 -1.72 1.94 -23.64
N ASP A 70 -2.15 0.84 -24.26
CA ASP A 70 -3.28 0.03 -23.76
C ASP A 70 -2.95 -0.72 -22.46
N ASN A 71 -1.68 -0.77 -22.07
CA ASN A 71 -1.19 -1.43 -20.86
C ASN A 71 -0.80 -0.42 -19.76
N ILE A 72 -1.14 0.87 -19.90
CA ILE A 72 -0.89 1.85 -18.84
C ILE A 72 -1.76 1.53 -17.63
N LEU A 73 -1.12 1.32 -16.49
CA LEU A 73 -1.77 0.92 -15.26
C LEU A 73 -2.48 2.09 -14.59
N SER A 74 -3.59 1.78 -13.91
CA SER A 74 -4.16 2.71 -12.94
C SER A 74 -3.16 2.98 -11.81
N TYR A 75 -3.32 4.10 -11.11
CA TYR A 75 -2.50 4.45 -9.94
C TYR A 75 -2.41 3.31 -8.91
N HIS A 76 -3.53 2.64 -8.64
CA HIS A 76 -3.57 1.53 -7.70
C HIS A 76 -2.80 0.30 -8.22
N ASN A 77 -2.91 0.02 -9.52
CA ASN A 77 -2.23 -1.13 -10.11
C ASN A 77 -0.72 -0.91 -10.20
N VAL A 78 -0.25 0.33 -10.43
CA VAL A 78 1.18 0.63 -10.38
C VAL A 78 1.72 0.56 -8.94
N GLU A 79 0.98 1.03 -7.92
CA GLU A 79 1.36 0.80 -6.51
C GLU A 79 1.47 -0.69 -6.19
N ASN A 80 0.50 -1.50 -6.61
CA ASN A 80 0.52 -2.95 -6.40
C ASN A 80 1.67 -3.61 -7.14
N LEU A 81 1.96 -3.16 -8.37
CA LEU A 81 3.12 -3.63 -9.13
C LEU A 81 4.40 -3.31 -8.35
N ILE A 82 4.66 -2.05 -8.01
CA ILE A 82 5.85 -1.61 -7.25
C ILE A 82 6.00 -2.39 -5.94
N ALA A 83 4.92 -2.55 -5.17
CA ALA A 83 4.93 -3.32 -3.93
C ALA A 83 5.23 -4.80 -4.17
N SER A 84 4.80 -5.36 -5.29
CA SER A 84 5.14 -6.73 -5.69
C SER A 84 6.59 -6.88 -6.13
N LEU A 85 7.17 -5.81 -6.70
CA LEU A 85 8.55 -5.76 -7.16
C LEU A 85 9.51 -5.68 -5.96
N THR A 86 9.29 -4.68 -5.12
CA THR A 86 10.20 -4.29 -4.03
C THR A 86 9.94 -5.02 -2.72
N GLY A 87 8.76 -5.63 -2.57
CA GLY A 87 8.31 -6.14 -1.28
C GLY A 87 7.89 -5.05 -0.30
N VAL A 88 8.02 -3.76 -0.64
CA VAL A 88 7.59 -2.64 0.21
C VAL A 88 6.08 -2.57 0.21
N LYS A 89 5.47 -3.26 1.18
CA LYS A 89 4.03 -3.26 1.43
C LYS A 89 3.73 -2.49 2.70
N LYS A 90 2.75 -1.61 2.65
CA LYS A 90 2.21 -0.93 3.84
C LYS A 90 1.11 -1.78 4.48
N VAL A 91 1.19 -1.98 5.78
CA VAL A 91 0.09 -2.43 6.64
C VAL A 91 -0.27 -1.27 7.55
N GLN A 92 -1.55 -0.97 7.69
CA GLN A 92 -2.02 0.17 8.48
C GLN A 92 -2.88 -0.27 9.65
N HIS A 93 -2.54 0.27 10.82
CA HIS A 93 -3.32 0.18 12.03
C HIS A 93 -3.76 1.58 12.44
N ASP A 94 -4.91 1.66 13.08
CA ASP A 94 -5.35 2.92 13.66
C ASP A 94 -4.48 3.22 14.89
N MET A 95 -4.31 4.48 15.25
CA MET A 95 -3.37 4.89 16.31
C MET A 95 -3.91 6.07 17.13
N CYS A 96 -3.54 6.15 18.43
CA CYS A 96 -3.79 7.32 19.26
C CYS A 96 -3.33 8.58 18.48
N PRO A 97 -4.10 9.67 18.43
CA PRO A 97 -3.66 10.88 17.72
C PRO A 97 -2.34 11.44 18.27
N ASN A 98 -2.10 11.26 19.58
CA ASN A 98 -0.85 11.59 20.26
C ASN A 98 0.29 10.57 19.99
N SER A 99 0.04 9.55 19.17
CA SER A 99 1.00 8.50 18.79
C SER A 99 1.51 7.61 19.92
N CYS A 100 0.80 7.56 21.06
CA CYS A 100 1.21 6.79 22.23
C CYS A 100 1.13 5.27 22.00
N ALA A 101 0.08 4.79 21.32
CA ALA A 101 -0.09 3.38 20.98
C ALA A 101 -0.98 3.22 19.74
N ALA A 102 -0.80 2.11 19.03
CA ALA A 102 -1.69 1.70 17.95
C ALA A 102 -2.86 0.85 18.50
N PHE A 103 -4.05 1.01 17.93
CA PHE A 103 -5.25 0.24 18.24
C PHE A 103 -5.17 -1.13 17.55
N THR A 104 -4.40 -2.03 18.16
CA THR A 104 -4.08 -3.38 17.67
C THR A 104 -3.94 -4.34 18.85
N GLY A 105 -4.15 -5.64 18.61
CA GLY A 105 -4.05 -6.66 19.65
C GLY A 105 -5.00 -6.38 20.81
N LEU A 106 -4.46 -6.32 22.03
CA LEU A 106 -5.24 -6.02 23.24
C LEU A 106 -5.92 -4.64 23.23
N PHE A 107 -5.48 -3.73 22.35
CA PHE A 107 -6.05 -2.40 22.19
C PHE A 107 -6.99 -2.28 20.98
N SER A 108 -7.34 -3.39 20.29
CA SER A 108 -8.17 -3.34 19.08
C SER A 108 -9.54 -2.72 19.32
N ASP A 109 -10.11 -3.00 20.49
CA ASP A 109 -11.48 -2.61 20.85
C ASP A 109 -11.49 -1.35 21.73
N CYS A 110 -10.34 -0.71 21.93
CA CYS A 110 -10.25 0.52 22.69
C CYS A 110 -10.81 1.69 21.88
N GLU A 111 -11.77 2.40 22.47
CA GLU A 111 -12.32 3.65 21.95
C GLU A 111 -11.42 4.85 22.30
N HIS A 112 -10.63 4.73 23.37
CA HIS A 112 -9.71 5.76 23.84
C HIS A 112 -8.41 5.11 24.31
N VAL A 113 -7.31 5.77 24.02
CA VAL A 113 -6.00 5.51 24.62
C VAL A 113 -5.45 6.86 25.02
N CYS A 114 -4.63 6.92 26.06
CA CYS A 114 -3.91 8.17 26.36
C CYS A 114 -4.83 9.40 26.63
N GLY A 115 -6.10 9.17 27.01
CA GLY A 115 -7.13 10.21 27.18
C GLY A 115 -7.67 10.80 25.85
N ALA A 116 -7.21 10.31 24.71
CA ALA A 116 -7.61 10.77 23.39
C ALA A 116 -8.50 9.75 22.67
N SER A 117 -9.48 10.26 21.92
CA SER A 117 -10.39 9.45 21.11
C SER A 117 -9.66 8.72 19.98
N HIS A 118 -10.08 7.49 19.72
CA HIS A 118 -9.69 6.72 18.55
C HIS A 118 -10.19 7.39 17.26
N TRP A 119 -11.35 8.03 17.30
CA TRP A 119 -12.00 8.60 16.13
C TRP A 119 -11.63 10.06 15.89
N ASN A 120 -11.62 10.45 14.63
CA ASN A 120 -11.58 11.86 14.26
C ASN A 120 -12.90 12.53 14.70
N GLU A 121 -12.81 13.38 15.71
CA GLU A 121 -13.98 14.01 16.34
C GLU A 121 -14.70 14.98 15.39
N GLU A 122 -13.99 15.70 14.53
CA GLU A 122 -14.59 16.62 13.54
C GLU A 122 -15.49 15.86 12.57
N VAL A 123 -15.02 14.72 12.05
CA VAL A 123 -15.80 13.85 11.15
C VAL A 123 -16.98 13.22 11.90
N LEU A 124 -16.75 12.74 13.11
CA LEU A 124 -17.78 12.10 13.91
C LEU A 124 -18.93 13.08 14.22
N GLN A 125 -18.60 14.30 14.66
CA GLN A 125 -19.57 15.35 14.94
C GLN A 125 -20.24 15.86 13.66
N GLY A 126 -19.46 16.13 12.61
CA GLY A 126 -19.98 16.63 11.32
C GLY A 126 -20.91 15.65 10.61
N THR A 127 -20.86 14.37 10.96
CA THR A 127 -21.74 13.31 10.42
C THR A 127 -22.78 12.82 11.42
N ASN A 128 -22.98 13.51 12.56
CA ASN A 128 -23.88 13.09 13.64
C ASN A 128 -23.67 11.62 14.06
N GLY A 129 -22.41 11.19 14.12
CA GLY A 129 -22.03 9.84 14.51
C GLY A 129 -22.13 8.78 13.41
N GLN A 130 -22.54 9.15 12.18
CA GLN A 130 -22.70 8.18 11.09
C GLN A 130 -21.38 7.71 10.48
N SER A 131 -20.32 8.53 10.54
CA SER A 131 -19.00 8.17 10.03
C SER A 131 -17.96 8.12 11.14
N ARG A 132 -17.32 6.97 11.28
CA ARG A 132 -16.19 6.74 12.18
C ARG A 132 -14.93 6.58 11.35
N LEU A 133 -14.14 7.64 11.28
CA LEU A 133 -12.80 7.59 10.71
C LEU A 133 -11.78 7.63 11.84
N PRO A 134 -10.73 6.81 11.80
CA PRO A 134 -9.67 6.86 12.81
C PRO A 134 -8.96 8.21 12.77
N ALA A 135 -8.67 8.78 13.93
CA ALA A 135 -7.99 10.07 14.06
C ALA A 135 -6.59 10.04 13.44
N LYS A 136 -5.89 8.91 13.56
CA LYS A 136 -4.55 8.72 13.02
C LYS A 136 -4.31 7.25 12.67
N LYS A 137 -3.38 7.01 11.74
CA LYS A 137 -2.93 5.66 11.37
C LYS A 137 -1.43 5.51 11.56
N PHE A 138 -1.02 4.38 12.10
CA PHE A 138 0.35 3.89 12.10
C PHE A 138 0.58 2.99 10.89
N THR A 139 1.76 3.12 10.25
CA THR A 139 2.12 2.29 9.11
C THR A 139 3.29 1.38 9.47
N THR A 140 3.10 0.08 9.27
CA THR A 140 4.14 -0.94 9.35
C THR A 140 4.56 -1.34 7.95
N ILE A 141 5.86 -1.44 7.70
CA ILE A 141 6.42 -2.03 6.47
C ILE A 141 7.02 -3.39 6.85
N PRO A 142 6.36 -4.52 6.53
CA PRO A 142 6.87 -5.83 6.92
C PRO A 142 8.23 -6.13 6.27
N LEU A 143 9.16 -6.69 7.04
CA LEU A 143 10.50 -7.05 6.55
C LEU A 143 10.48 -8.28 5.64
N GLY A 144 9.63 -9.27 5.94
CA GLY A 144 9.58 -10.54 5.21
C GLY A 144 9.46 -10.38 3.69
N PRO A 145 8.46 -9.66 3.16
CA PRO A 145 8.32 -9.48 1.71
C PRO A 145 9.49 -8.72 1.05
N GLN A 146 10.19 -7.85 1.78
CA GLN A 146 11.38 -7.13 1.28
C GLN A 146 12.57 -8.07 1.15
N ILE A 147 12.83 -8.89 2.17
CA ILE A 147 13.84 -9.95 2.13
C ILE A 147 13.56 -10.89 0.95
N GLN A 148 12.31 -11.32 0.79
CA GLN A 148 11.90 -12.14 -0.35
C GLN A 148 12.03 -11.46 -1.71
N ALA A 149 12.04 -10.13 -1.78
CA ALA A 149 12.30 -9.41 -3.02
C ALA A 149 13.80 -9.32 -3.30
N LEU A 150 14.61 -9.10 -2.26
CA LEU A 150 16.06 -9.07 -2.35
C LEU A 150 16.64 -10.40 -2.86
N TYR A 151 16.26 -11.51 -2.24
CA TYR A 151 16.76 -12.86 -2.56
C TYR A 151 16.11 -13.49 -3.82
N ARG A 152 15.39 -12.71 -4.64
CA ARG A 152 14.88 -13.18 -5.96
C ARG A 152 15.94 -13.15 -7.04
N ASP A 153 16.91 -12.26 -6.89
CA ASP A 153 18.01 -12.13 -7.82
C ASP A 153 19.07 -13.20 -7.47
N PRO A 154 19.39 -14.14 -8.37
CA PRO A 154 20.43 -15.14 -8.13
C PRO A 154 21.77 -14.53 -7.75
N ASP A 155 22.05 -13.29 -8.19
CA ASP A 155 23.31 -12.60 -7.90
C ASP A 155 23.33 -11.99 -6.48
N GLN A 156 22.19 -11.97 -5.78
CA GLN A 156 22.04 -11.47 -4.40
C GLN A 156 21.81 -12.59 -3.37
N ALA A 157 21.85 -13.86 -3.81
CA ALA A 157 21.57 -15.04 -2.99
C ALA A 157 22.80 -15.67 -2.34
#